data_AF-A0A5C3LD89-F1
#
_entry.id   AF-A0A5C3LD89-F1
#
_cell.length_a   1.000
_cell.length_b   1.000
_cell.length_c   1.000
_cell.angle_alpha   90.00
_cell.angle_beta   90.00
_cell.angle_gamma   90.00
#
_symmetry.space_group_name_H-M   'P 1'
#
loop_
_entity.id
_entity.type
_entity.pdbx_description
1 polymer ?
#
loop_
_entity_poly.entity_id
_entity_poly.type
_entity_poly.pdbx_seq_one_letter_code
_entity_poly.pdbx_strand_id
1 'polypeptide(L)'
;MKFFSQSFLYDDTWSIVSLAYFLRYPNPYASHVISCDVISREQTDNGTLMTTRLILKRGNLPRWIPKGLVSRAESWLVEESEVDPFGKVVKCTTKNLDNLKVMRVEESVQFRQTADGKTLQHSEVRIMSGFGWGLTKRIENYGITKFQSNLQRSRDGVSLILELIRQSRLQPMTLGGNTLLPPNRTEPCRSPEVTQRPDDIEAPRKGSWSKIRGWWSRQPPPS
;
A
#
# COMPACT_ATOMS: atom_id res chain seq x y z
N MET A 1 3.65 20.22 21.81
CA MET A 1 3.75 18.79 21.44
C MET A 1 2.43 18.12 21.79
N LYS A 2 1.84 17.42 20.82
CA LYS A 2 0.68 16.55 21.02
C LYS A 2 1.05 15.11 20.74
N PHE A 3 0.45 14.21 21.51
CA PHE A 3 0.65 12.77 21.42
C PHE A 3 -0.72 12.10 21.31
N PHE A 4 -0.80 11.06 20.47
CA PHE A 4 -1.97 10.21 20.36
C PHE A 4 -1.52 8.79 20.04
N SER A 5 -2.18 7.80 20.62
CA SER A 5 -1.94 6.39 20.33
C SER A 5 -3.24 5.61 20.17
N GLN A 6 -3.18 4.53 19.39
CA GLN A 6 -4.29 3.61 19.17
C GLN A 6 -3.74 2.20 18.92
N SER A 7 -4.46 1.20 19.41
CA SER A 7 -4.19 -0.21 19.10
C SER A 7 -5.34 -0.83 18.31
N PHE A 8 -5.01 -1.81 17.48
CA PHE A 8 -5.98 -2.61 16.73
C PHE A 8 -5.51 -4.05 16.62
N LEU A 9 -6.44 -5.00 16.71
CA LEU A 9 -6.16 -6.43 16.61
C LEU A 9 -6.65 -6.97 15.27
N TYR A 10 -5.74 -7.57 14.50
CA TYR A 10 -6.07 -8.35 13.31
C TYR A 10 -6.22 -9.81 13.69
N ASP A 11 -7.21 -10.49 13.12
CA ASP A 11 -7.40 -11.94 13.31
C ASP A 11 -6.39 -12.78 12.52
N ASP A 12 -5.59 -12.17 11.66
CA ASP A 12 -4.58 -12.82 10.84
C ASP A 12 -3.21 -12.93 11.54
N THR A 13 -2.39 -13.84 11.01
CA THR A 13 -1.02 -14.05 11.48
C THR A 13 -0.09 -12.89 11.14
N TRP A 14 0.95 -12.72 11.95
CA TRP A 14 1.89 -11.62 11.78
C TRP A 14 2.53 -11.58 10.40
N SER A 15 2.82 -12.73 9.79
CA SER A 15 3.47 -12.79 8.48
C SER A 15 2.61 -12.19 7.37
N ILE A 16 1.31 -12.50 7.33
CA ILE A 16 0.42 -11.98 6.30
C ILE A 16 0.05 -10.51 6.54
N VAL A 17 -0.13 -10.10 7.81
CA VAL A 17 -0.36 -8.68 8.16
C VAL A 17 0.86 -7.82 7.83
N SER A 18 2.06 -8.30 8.14
CA SER A 18 3.31 -7.61 7.81
C SER A 18 3.49 -7.48 6.30
N LEU A 19 3.23 -8.54 5.54
CA LEU A 19 3.25 -8.49 4.08
C LEU A 19 2.23 -7.48 3.53
N ALA A 20 0.99 -7.52 4.01
CA ALA A 20 -0.05 -6.59 3.60
C ALA A 20 0.32 -5.12 3.89
N TYR A 21 0.96 -4.87 5.04
CA TYR A 21 1.44 -3.54 5.40
C TYR A 21 2.49 -3.02 4.41
N PHE A 22 3.46 -3.85 4.01
CA PHE A 22 4.49 -3.42 3.04
C PHE A 22 3.94 -3.27 1.62
N LEU A 23 2.90 -4.02 1.26
CA LEU A 23 2.21 -3.96 -0.03
C LEU A 23 1.02 -2.98 -0.06
N ARG A 24 0.84 -2.15 0.98
CA ARG A 24 -0.36 -1.31 1.12
C ARG A 24 -0.53 -0.27 0.02
N TYR A 25 0.46 0.00 -0.83
CA TYR A 25 0.31 0.94 -1.93
C TYR A 25 0.48 0.23 -3.28
N PRO A 26 -0.35 0.59 -4.29
CA PRO A 26 -1.46 1.55 -4.22
C PRO A 26 -2.73 0.95 -3.59
N ASN A 27 -3.56 1.79 -2.95
CA ASN A 27 -4.90 1.43 -2.48
C ASN A 27 -5.85 2.65 -2.50
N PRO A 28 -7.19 2.46 -2.61
CA PRO A 28 -8.15 3.57 -2.75
C PRO A 28 -8.25 4.48 -1.51
N TYR A 29 -7.95 3.97 -0.31
CA TYR A 29 -7.94 4.74 0.93
C TYR A 29 -6.69 5.64 1.06
N ALA A 30 -5.67 5.38 0.24
CA ALA A 30 -4.41 6.12 0.19
C ALA A 30 -4.11 6.74 -1.19
N SER A 31 -5.14 7.17 -1.93
CA SER A 31 -5.00 7.82 -3.25
C SER A 31 -4.13 9.08 -3.29
N HIS A 32 -3.79 9.63 -2.11
CA HIS A 32 -2.90 10.76 -1.95
C HIS A 32 -1.41 10.38 -2.03
N VAL A 33 -1.07 9.09 -1.92
CA VAL A 33 0.30 8.60 -2.09
C VAL A 33 0.59 8.49 -3.58
N ILE A 34 1.61 9.21 -4.04
CA ILE A 34 2.01 9.28 -5.45
C ILE A 34 3.06 8.20 -5.74
N SER A 35 4.08 8.08 -4.90
CA SER A 35 5.14 7.09 -5.03
C SER A 35 5.62 6.58 -3.68
N CYS A 36 6.20 5.38 -3.69
CA CYS A 36 6.84 4.74 -2.55
C CYS A 36 8.02 3.90 -3.06
N ASP A 37 9.22 4.38 -2.77
CA ASP A 37 10.47 3.85 -3.33
C ASP A 37 11.35 3.30 -2.21
N VAL A 38 12.00 2.16 -2.43
CA VAL A 38 12.98 1.61 -1.47
C VAL A 38 14.33 2.26 -1.74
N ILE A 39 14.86 2.96 -0.75
CA ILE A 39 16.15 3.66 -0.82
C ILE A 39 17.28 2.72 -0.41
N SER A 40 17.08 1.99 0.69
CA SER A 40 18.03 1.01 1.18
C SER A 40 17.29 -0.16 1.81
N ARG A 41 17.91 -1.34 1.75
CA ARG A 41 17.45 -2.54 2.43
C ARG A 41 18.65 -3.41 2.75
N GLU A 42 18.81 -3.74 4.01
CA GLU A 42 19.92 -4.54 4.51
C GLU A 42 19.43 -5.49 5.60
N GLN A 43 20.10 -6.63 5.73
CA GLN A 43 19.86 -7.55 6.82
C GLN A 43 20.99 -7.41 7.83
N THR A 44 20.66 -7.30 9.11
CA THR A 44 21.65 -7.27 10.19
C THR A 44 22.15 -8.68 10.50
N ASP A 45 23.27 -8.78 11.22
CA ASP A 45 23.84 -10.07 11.66
C ASP A 45 22.86 -10.89 12.52
N ASN A 46 21.93 -10.21 13.20
CA ASN A 46 20.88 -10.85 14.01
C ASN A 46 19.67 -11.32 13.19
N GLY A 47 19.70 -11.14 11.86
CA GLY A 47 18.66 -11.55 10.93
C GLY A 47 17.52 -10.54 10.75
N THR A 48 17.55 -9.39 11.42
CA THR A 48 16.55 -8.32 11.27
C THR A 48 16.70 -7.65 9.91
N LEU A 49 15.60 -7.48 9.18
CA LEU A 49 15.60 -6.72 7.93
C LEU A 49 15.32 -5.25 8.21
N MET A 50 16.29 -4.39 7.90
CA MET A 50 16.15 -2.94 7.94
C MET A 50 15.82 -2.45 6.53
N THR A 51 14.85 -1.54 6.42
CA THR A 51 14.47 -0.94 5.14
C THR A 51 14.16 0.53 5.33
N THR A 52 14.69 1.36 4.45
CA THR A 52 14.33 2.77 4.33
C THR A 52 13.58 2.99 3.03
N ARG A 53 12.38 3.57 3.11
CA ARG A 53 11.55 3.96 1.97
C ARG A 53 11.36 5.46 1.93
N LEU A 54 11.33 6.01 0.72
CA LEU A 54 10.95 7.39 0.45
C LEU A 54 9.53 7.41 -0.13
N ILE A 55 8.66 8.22 0.46
CA ILE A 55 7.25 8.29 0.09
C ILE A 55 6.93 9.71 -0.33
N LEU A 56 6.35 9.87 -1.52
CA LEU A 56 5.78 11.14 -1.97
C LEU A 56 4.27 11.11 -1.80
N LYS A 57 3.71 12.12 -1.12
CA LYS A 57 2.26 12.28 -1.02
C LYS A 57 1.80 13.68 -1.39
N ARG A 58 0.60 13.77 -1.95
CA ARG A 58 -0.13 15.03 -2.18
C ARG A 58 -1.06 15.32 -1.01
N GLY A 59 -0.84 16.45 -0.35
CA GLY A 59 -1.72 16.99 0.68
C GLY A 59 -2.58 18.13 0.16
N ASN A 60 -3.49 18.59 1.02
CA ASN A 60 -4.17 19.87 0.87
C ASN A 60 -3.78 20.75 2.06
N LEU A 61 -3.38 21.99 1.78
CA LEU A 61 -3.12 22.96 2.82
C LEU A 61 -4.45 23.45 3.42
N PRO A 62 -4.59 23.47 4.76
CA PRO A 62 -5.73 24.10 5.39
C PRO A 62 -5.90 25.55 4.95
N ARG A 63 -7.15 25.98 4.73
CA ARG A 63 -7.47 27.35 4.29
C ARG A 63 -7.00 28.45 5.25
N TRP A 64 -6.78 28.13 6.52
CA TRP A 64 -6.29 29.07 7.52
C TRP A 64 -4.77 29.25 7.50
N ILE A 65 -4.02 28.42 6.77
CA ILE A 65 -2.58 28.61 6.58
C ILE A 65 -2.37 29.76 5.58
N PRO A 66 -1.57 30.78 5.94
CA PRO A 66 -1.26 31.87 5.02
C PRO A 66 -0.65 31.36 3.71
N LYS A 67 -1.09 31.94 2.59
CA LYS A 67 -0.50 31.67 1.27
C LYS A 67 0.99 32.04 1.30
N GLY A 68 1.84 31.17 0.76
CA GLY A 68 3.30 31.36 0.75
C GLY A 68 4.05 30.73 1.92
N LEU A 69 3.37 30.26 2.97
CA LEU A 69 4.05 29.55 4.07
C LEU A 69 4.53 28.14 3.66
N VAL A 70 3.81 27.51 2.75
CA VAL A 70 4.16 26.21 2.16
C VAL A 70 4.06 26.36 0.65
N SER A 71 5.16 26.11 -0.05
CA SER A 71 5.28 26.35 -1.50
C SER A 71 4.64 25.24 -2.34
N ARG A 72 4.57 24.01 -1.82
CA ARG A 72 4.03 22.85 -2.52
C ARG A 72 3.07 22.08 -1.62
N ALA A 73 1.95 21.66 -2.21
CA ALA A 73 0.99 20.80 -1.54
C ALA A 73 1.49 19.35 -1.40
N GLU A 74 2.62 19.02 -2.00
CA GLU A 74 3.28 17.72 -1.89
C GLU A 74 4.22 17.69 -0.69
N SER A 75 4.35 16.50 -0.09
CA SER A 75 5.21 16.27 1.07
C SER A 75 5.97 14.96 0.92
N TRP A 76 7.29 15.03 1.14
CA TRP A 76 8.17 13.87 1.22
C TRP A 76 8.21 13.30 2.63
N LEU A 77 8.16 11.98 2.73
CA LEU A 77 8.31 11.25 3.99
C LEU A 77 9.39 10.20 3.86
N VAL A 78 10.17 10.06 4.91
CA VAL A 78 11.03 8.89 5.12
C VAL A 78 10.27 7.90 6.00
N GLU A 79 10.26 6.65 5.59
CA GLU A 79 9.76 5.53 6.37
C GLU A 79 10.91 4.56 6.62
N GLU A 80 11.19 4.28 7.88
CA GLU A 80 12.22 3.35 8.32
C GLU A 80 11.52 2.17 9.00
N SER A 81 11.85 0.94 8.60
CA SER A 81 11.25 -0.27 9.17
C SER A 81 12.30 -1.28 9.59
N GLU A 82 12.06 -1.91 10.74
CA GLU A 82 12.79 -3.05 11.27
C GLU A 82 11.86 -4.26 11.35
N VAL A 83 12.23 -5.34 10.68
CA VAL A 83 11.46 -6.60 10.67
C VAL A 83 12.28 -7.68 11.36
N ASP A 84 11.85 -8.10 12.54
CA ASP A 84 12.39 -9.25 13.26
C ASP A 84 11.51 -10.47 12.97
N PRO A 85 11.95 -11.41 12.10
CA PRO A 85 11.16 -12.58 11.76
C PRO A 85 11.09 -13.61 12.89
N PHE A 86 12.05 -13.62 13.82
CA PHE A 86 12.10 -14.58 14.92
C PHE A 86 11.21 -14.13 16.07
N GLY A 87 11.32 -12.84 16.47
CA GLY A 87 10.42 -12.22 17.43
C GLY A 87 9.03 -11.95 16.87
N LYS A 88 8.85 -12.02 15.54
CA LYS A 88 7.61 -11.71 14.82
C LYS A 88 7.08 -10.33 15.17
N VAL A 89 7.98 -9.36 14.99
CA VAL A 89 7.71 -7.95 15.21
C VAL A 89 8.13 -7.15 13.98
N VAL A 90 7.26 -6.24 13.55
CA VAL A 90 7.63 -5.14 12.66
C VAL A 90 7.53 -3.86 13.46
N LYS A 91 8.57 -3.03 13.40
CA LYS A 91 8.52 -1.64 13.85
C LYS A 91 8.73 -0.75 12.63
N CYS A 92 7.93 0.29 12.53
CA CYS A 92 7.98 1.23 11.41
C CYS A 92 7.86 2.64 11.95
N THR A 93 8.77 3.52 11.56
CA THR A 93 8.72 4.94 11.88
C THR A 93 8.64 5.75 10.61
N THR A 94 7.70 6.69 10.55
CA THR A 94 7.52 7.59 9.40
C THR A 94 7.66 9.03 9.86
N LYS A 95 8.46 9.82 9.13
CA LYS A 95 8.72 11.24 9.41
C LYS A 95 8.60 12.06 8.14
N ASN A 96 8.02 13.25 8.21
CA ASN A 96 8.09 14.19 7.09
C ASN A 96 9.50 14.79 6.97
N LEU A 97 10.00 14.93 5.74
CA LEU A 97 11.31 15.53 5.44
C LEU A 97 11.22 17.04 5.18
N ASP A 98 10.06 17.51 4.71
CA ASP A 98 9.80 18.91 4.39
C ASP A 98 8.87 19.59 5.40
N ASN A 99 8.70 20.90 5.27
CA ASN A 99 7.76 21.70 6.07
C ASN A 99 7.97 21.62 7.60
N LEU A 100 9.17 21.22 8.03
CA LEU A 100 9.53 21.00 9.44
C LEU A 100 9.36 22.24 10.33
N LYS A 101 9.52 23.44 9.75
CA LYS A 101 9.28 24.72 10.46
C LYS A 101 7.81 24.92 10.83
N VAL A 102 6.90 24.37 10.02
CA VAL A 102 5.45 24.44 10.24
C VAL A 102 5.01 23.33 11.18
N MET A 103 5.37 22.09 10.85
CA MET A 103 4.96 20.91 11.61
C MET A 103 5.93 19.76 11.37
N ARG A 104 6.38 19.14 12.46
CA ARG A 104 7.05 17.85 12.47
C ARG A 104 6.06 16.79 12.95
N VAL A 105 5.91 15.74 12.16
CA VAL A 105 5.08 14.57 12.45
C VAL A 105 5.99 13.36 12.44
N GLU A 106 5.97 12.62 13.54
CA GLU A 106 6.65 11.35 13.69
C GLU A 106 5.59 10.32 14.07
N GLU A 107 5.36 9.36 13.19
CA GLU A 107 4.44 8.24 13.38
C GLU A 107 5.24 6.98 13.61
N SER A 108 4.89 6.23 14.66
CA SER A 108 5.47 4.92 14.96
C SER A 108 4.37 3.87 14.93
N VAL A 109 4.56 2.82 14.13
CA VAL A 109 3.64 1.68 14.04
C VAL A 109 4.41 0.42 14.37
N GLN A 110 3.86 -0.39 15.27
CA GLN A 110 4.39 -1.70 15.61
C GLN A 110 3.34 -2.77 15.33
N PHE A 111 3.72 -3.83 14.63
CA PHE A 111 2.94 -5.06 14.50
C PHE A 111 3.64 -6.17 15.25
N ARG A 112 2.92 -6.90 16.12
CA ARG A 112 3.47 -8.01 16.90
C ARG A 112 2.50 -9.17 16.95
N GLN A 113 3.00 -10.39 16.77
CA GLN A 113 2.19 -11.59 16.98
C GLN A 113 1.78 -11.73 18.46
N THR A 114 0.50 -11.99 18.73
CA THR A 114 0.00 -12.36 20.06
C THR A 114 0.17 -13.86 20.31
N ALA A 115 0.01 -14.29 21.57
CA ALA A 115 0.08 -15.71 21.93
C ALA A 115 -0.94 -16.56 21.16
N ASP A 116 -2.12 -16.00 20.87
CA ASP A 116 -3.21 -16.67 20.14
C ASP A 116 -3.00 -16.69 18.61
N GLY A 117 -1.82 -16.29 18.12
CA GLY A 117 -1.49 -16.29 16.70
C GLY A 117 -2.00 -15.08 15.90
N LYS A 118 -2.83 -14.22 16.50
CA LYS A 118 -3.32 -12.95 15.95
C LYS A 118 -2.22 -11.89 15.88
N THR A 119 -2.50 -10.72 15.29
CA THR A 119 -1.52 -9.62 15.19
C THR A 119 -2.04 -8.35 15.84
N LEU A 120 -1.33 -7.88 16.87
CA LEU A 120 -1.60 -6.58 17.49
C LEU A 120 -0.82 -5.49 16.75
N GLN A 121 -1.54 -4.51 16.22
CA GLN A 121 -0.99 -3.24 15.78
C GLN A 121 -1.07 -2.23 16.93
N HIS A 122 0.04 -1.58 17.23
CA HIS A 122 0.10 -0.40 18.08
C HIS A 122 0.61 0.78 17.24
N SER A 123 -0.07 1.92 17.30
CA SER A 123 0.28 3.10 16.51
C SER A 123 0.32 4.33 17.39
N GLU A 124 1.38 5.10 17.27
CA GLU A 124 1.62 6.32 18.01
C GLU A 124 1.97 7.45 17.05
N VAL A 125 1.55 8.66 17.37
CA VAL A 125 2.00 9.86 16.67
C VAL A 125 2.47 10.91 17.66
N ARG A 126 3.56 11.56 17.28
CA ARG A 126 4.06 12.77 17.90
C ARG A 126 3.98 13.90 16.91
N ILE A 127 3.26 14.95 17.28
CA ILE A 127 3.10 16.15 16.48
C ILE A 127 3.69 17.33 17.24
N MET A 128 4.61 18.00 16.57
CA MET A 128 5.33 19.15 17.10
C MET A 128 5.23 20.29 16.11
N SER A 129 4.79 21.46 16.55
CA SER A 129 4.91 22.68 15.77
C SER A 129 5.82 23.65 16.51
N GLY A 130 6.88 24.11 15.83
CA GLY A 130 7.70 25.23 16.29
C GLY A 130 7.22 26.57 15.73
N PHE A 131 6.04 26.59 15.10
CA PHE A 131 5.58 27.78 14.41
C PHE A 131 5.20 28.87 15.43
N GLY A 132 5.83 30.03 15.30
CA GLY A 132 5.57 31.20 16.15
C GLY A 132 4.18 31.79 15.92
N TRP A 133 3.92 32.98 16.49
CA TRP A 133 2.70 33.76 16.23
C TRP A 133 1.40 33.19 16.85
N GLY A 134 1.50 32.34 17.87
CA GLY A 134 0.32 31.83 18.60
C GLY A 134 -0.50 30.75 17.86
N LEU A 135 -0.09 30.34 16.66
CA LEU A 135 -0.79 29.32 15.85
C LEU A 135 -0.41 27.89 16.21
N THR A 136 0.60 27.69 17.07
CA THR A 136 1.12 26.37 17.47
C THR A 136 0.01 25.40 17.87
N LYS A 137 -0.87 25.79 18.80
CA LYS A 137 -1.97 24.93 19.28
C LYS A 137 -2.94 24.55 18.16
N ARG A 138 -3.23 25.49 17.23
CA ARG A 138 -4.14 25.26 16.10
C ARG A 138 -3.54 24.27 15.10
N ILE A 139 -2.24 24.40 14.80
CA ILE A 139 -1.50 23.49 13.93
C ILE A 139 -1.44 22.09 14.55
N GLU A 140 -1.08 21.99 15.82
CA GLU A 140 -0.98 20.70 16.52
C GLU A 140 -2.35 19.99 16.60
N ASN A 141 -3.42 20.73 16.93
CA ASN A 141 -4.78 20.16 16.96
C ASN A 141 -5.23 19.70 15.56
N TYR A 142 -4.96 20.49 14.52
CA TYR A 142 -5.23 20.07 13.14
C TYR A 142 -4.49 18.78 12.80
N GLY A 143 -3.21 18.67 13.17
CA GLY A 143 -2.41 17.47 12.95
C GLY A 143 -3.04 16.23 13.60
N ILE A 144 -3.50 16.32 14.85
CA ILE A 144 -4.11 15.19 15.57
C ILE A 144 -5.42 14.74 14.90
N THR A 145 -6.30 15.68 14.54
CA THR A 145 -7.54 15.34 13.83
C THR A 145 -7.25 14.67 12.49
N LYS A 146 -6.26 15.18 11.74
CA LYS A 146 -5.85 14.58 10.46
C LYS A 146 -5.27 13.19 10.68
N PHE A 147 -4.48 12.98 11.72
CA PHE A 147 -3.91 11.68 12.06
C PHE A 147 -4.98 10.63 12.36
N GLN A 148 -6.00 10.96 13.16
CA GLN A 148 -7.11 10.04 13.44
C GLN A 148 -7.82 9.58 12.16
N SER A 149 -8.05 10.49 11.22
CA SER A 149 -8.63 10.14 9.92
C SER A 149 -7.69 9.28 9.05
N ASN A 150 -6.38 9.49 9.17
CA ASN A 150 -5.37 8.72 8.44
C ASN A 150 -5.24 7.30 9.01
N LEU A 151 -5.33 7.13 10.33
CA LEU A 151 -5.26 5.82 10.98
C LEU A 151 -6.38 4.89 10.48
N GLN A 152 -7.61 5.40 10.43
CA GLN A 152 -8.73 4.60 9.92
C GLN A 152 -8.51 4.19 8.47
N ARG A 153 -8.13 5.14 7.60
CA ARG A 153 -7.85 4.86 6.18
C ARG A 153 -6.67 3.91 5.98
N SER A 154 -5.65 4.01 6.81
CA SER A 154 -4.49 3.11 6.78
C SER A 154 -4.92 1.68 7.08
N ARG A 155 -5.77 1.50 8.11
CA ARG A 155 -6.36 0.21 8.46
C ARG A 155 -7.21 -0.35 7.33
N ASP A 156 -8.12 0.45 6.76
CA ASP A 156 -8.97 0.03 5.65
C ASP A 156 -8.13 -0.40 4.43
N GLY A 157 -7.03 0.30 4.15
CA GLY A 157 -6.06 -0.06 3.13
C GLY A 157 -5.36 -1.40 3.39
N VAL A 158 -4.86 -1.63 4.61
CA VAL A 158 -4.23 -2.90 4.99
C VAL A 158 -5.23 -4.05 4.94
N SER A 159 -6.45 -3.85 5.44
CA SER A 159 -7.54 -4.84 5.39
C SER A 159 -7.90 -5.22 3.96
N LEU A 160 -7.93 -4.26 3.03
CA LEU A 160 -8.14 -4.56 1.61
C LEU A 160 -7.02 -5.46 1.06
N ILE A 161 -5.76 -5.16 1.34
CA ILE A 161 -4.64 -5.98 0.87
C ILE A 161 -4.67 -7.37 1.50
N LEU A 162 -4.98 -7.48 2.79
CA LEU A 162 -5.17 -8.77 3.46
C LEU A 162 -6.21 -9.64 2.74
N GLU A 163 -7.35 -9.05 2.39
CA GLU A 163 -8.40 -9.74 1.66
C GLU A 163 -7.93 -10.20 0.27
N LEU A 164 -7.22 -9.36 -0.46
CA LEU A 164 -6.63 -9.73 -1.76
C LEU A 164 -5.62 -10.88 -1.64
N ILE A 165 -4.78 -10.88 -0.60
CA ILE A 165 -3.81 -11.97 -0.36
C ILE A 165 -4.56 -13.28 -0.05
N ARG A 166 -5.64 -13.24 0.73
CA ARG A 166 -6.47 -14.42 1.02
C ARG A 166 -7.10 -14.98 -0.24
N GLN A 167 -7.70 -14.12 -1.07
CA GLN A 167 -8.32 -14.53 -2.34
C GLN A 167 -7.31 -15.13 -3.31
N SER A 168 -6.11 -14.56 -3.41
CA SER A 168 -5.03 -15.10 -4.24
C SER A 168 -4.58 -16.50 -3.81
N ARG A 169 -4.67 -16.86 -2.53
CA ARG A 169 -4.32 -18.20 -2.04
C ARG A 169 -5.37 -19.25 -2.35
N LEU A 170 -6.63 -18.84 -2.50
CA LEU A 170 -7.74 -19.73 -2.84
C LEU A 170 -7.80 -20.06 -4.33
N GLN A 171 -7.19 -19.22 -5.17
CA GLN A 171 -7.05 -19.51 -6.59
C GLN A 171 -5.87 -20.47 -6.79
N PRO A 172 -6.06 -21.67 -7.38
CA PRO A 172 -4.94 -22.49 -7.80
C PRO A 172 -4.10 -21.66 -8.77
N MET A 173 -2.79 -21.54 -8.51
CA MET A 173 -1.89 -20.87 -9.44
C MET A 173 -2.03 -21.56 -10.79
N THR A 174 -2.68 -20.90 -11.74
CA THR A 174 -2.68 -21.30 -13.14
C THR A 174 -1.31 -20.92 -13.72
N LEU A 175 -0.26 -21.54 -13.20
CA LEU A 175 1.01 -21.65 -13.91
C LEU A 175 0.64 -22.29 -15.23
N GLY A 176 0.88 -21.62 -16.35
CA GLY A 176 0.43 -21.96 -17.71
C GLY A 176 0.78 -23.37 -18.18
N GLY A 177 0.14 -24.38 -17.60
CA GLY A 177 0.23 -25.79 -17.91
C GLY A 177 -1.10 -26.26 -18.44
N ASN A 178 -1.14 -26.37 -19.76
CA ASN A 178 -2.07 -27.12 -20.60
C ASN A 178 -3.57 -27.01 -20.27
N THR A 179 -4.27 -26.41 -21.23
CA THR A 179 -5.69 -26.60 -21.52
C THR A 179 -6.10 -28.06 -21.29
N LEU A 180 -6.64 -28.35 -20.11
CA LEU A 180 -7.33 -29.60 -19.85
C LEU A 180 -8.63 -29.56 -20.65
N LEU A 181 -8.65 -30.37 -21.70
CA LEU A 181 -9.84 -30.68 -22.49
C LEU A 181 -10.99 -31.11 -21.56
N PRO A 182 -12.24 -30.71 -21.84
CA PRO A 182 -13.40 -31.24 -21.12
C PRO A 182 -13.59 -32.73 -21.44
N PRO A 183 -14.13 -33.52 -20.49
CA PRO A 183 -14.30 -34.95 -20.70
C PRO A 183 -15.50 -35.22 -21.63
N ASN A 184 -15.34 -36.25 -22.47
CA ASN A 184 -16.35 -36.96 -23.25
C ASN A 184 -17.08 -36.21 -24.38
N ARG A 185 -16.66 -36.52 -25.60
CA ARG A 185 -17.56 -37.08 -26.62
C ARG A 185 -16.87 -38.26 -27.31
N THR A 186 -17.44 -39.44 -27.14
CA THR A 186 -17.18 -40.61 -28.00
C THR A 186 -17.72 -40.31 -29.39
N GLU A 187 -16.82 -40.05 -30.34
CA GLU A 187 -17.10 -40.08 -31.77
C GLU A 187 -16.30 -41.27 -32.36
N PRO A 188 -16.92 -42.21 -33.08
CA PRO A 188 -16.21 -43.32 -33.70
C PRO A 188 -15.29 -42.80 -34.81
N CYS A 189 -14.10 -43.39 -34.88
CA CYS A 189 -13.03 -43.07 -35.81
C CYS A 189 -13.51 -43.13 -37.28
N ARG A 190 -13.65 -41.97 -37.92
CA ARG A 190 -13.65 -41.84 -39.38
C ARG A 190 -12.31 -41.28 -39.81
N SER A 191 -11.56 -42.07 -40.57
CA SER A 191 -10.34 -41.67 -41.25
C SER A 191 -10.64 -40.52 -42.23
N PRO A 192 -9.87 -39.41 -42.21
CA PRO A 192 -9.99 -38.42 -43.26
C PRO A 192 -9.06 -38.76 -44.43
N GLU A 193 -9.67 -38.81 -45.61
CA GLU A 193 -9.04 -38.72 -46.92
C GLU A 193 -8.09 -37.53 -47.02
N VAL A 194 -7.01 -37.74 -47.76
CA VAL A 194 -6.02 -36.75 -48.16
C VAL A 194 -6.67 -35.75 -49.11
N THR A 195 -6.70 -34.46 -48.76
CA THR A 195 -6.84 -33.37 -49.74
C THR A 195 -6.08 -32.13 -49.26
N GLN A 196 -5.49 -31.44 -50.23
CA GLN A 196 -4.32 -30.57 -50.15
C GLN A 196 -4.59 -29.19 -49.52
N ARG A 197 -3.51 -28.58 -48.99
CA ARG A 197 -3.41 -27.17 -48.56
C ARG A 197 -3.65 -26.21 -49.72
N PRO A 198 -4.13 -24.98 -49.43
CA PRO A 198 -3.20 -23.86 -49.53
C PRO A 198 -3.29 -22.84 -48.39
N ASP A 199 -2.22 -22.04 -48.37
CA ASP A 199 -1.77 -21.06 -47.38
C ASP A 199 -2.78 -19.94 -47.09
N ASP A 200 -2.88 -19.53 -45.81
CA ASP A 200 -3.34 -18.19 -45.44
C ASP A 200 -2.64 -17.69 -44.16
N ILE A 201 -2.24 -16.42 -44.23
CA ILE A 201 -1.32 -15.70 -43.36
C ILE A 201 -1.98 -15.34 -42.02
N GLU A 202 -1.34 -15.71 -40.91
CA GLU A 202 -1.81 -15.48 -39.55
C GLU A 202 -1.47 -14.04 -39.08
N ALA A 203 -2.48 -13.25 -38.69
CA ALA A 203 -2.32 -11.99 -37.97
C ALA A 203 -2.39 -12.23 -36.45
N PRO A 204 -1.58 -11.56 -35.61
CA PRO A 204 -1.51 -11.89 -34.19
C PRO A 204 -2.74 -11.40 -33.41
N ARG A 205 -3.33 -12.33 -32.66
CA ARG A 205 -4.45 -12.10 -31.72
C ARG A 205 -4.06 -11.09 -30.63
N LYS A 206 -4.84 -10.01 -30.49
CA LYS A 206 -4.71 -9.04 -29.39
C LYS A 206 -5.08 -9.72 -28.05
N GLY A 207 -4.10 -9.92 -27.20
CA GLY A 207 -4.27 -10.42 -25.83
C GLY A 207 -5.04 -9.46 -24.92
N SER A 208 -5.61 -10.03 -23.86
CA SER A 208 -6.49 -9.43 -22.84
C SER A 208 -5.82 -8.38 -21.93
N TRP A 209 -5.23 -7.34 -22.53
CA TRP A 209 -4.66 -6.18 -21.82
C TRP A 209 -5.48 -4.88 -22.01
N SER A 210 -6.60 -4.95 -22.73
CA SER A 210 -7.43 -3.79 -23.08
C SER A 210 -8.41 -3.35 -21.98
N LYS A 211 -8.69 -4.20 -20.97
CA LYS A 211 -9.70 -3.89 -19.93
C LYS A 211 -9.20 -3.06 -18.74
N ILE A 212 -7.88 -2.91 -18.54
CA ILE A 212 -7.32 -2.15 -17.41
C ILE A 212 -7.09 -0.67 -17.74
N ARG A 213 -7.02 -0.29 -19.02
CA ARG A 213 -6.82 1.13 -19.44
C ARG A 213 -8.07 2.02 -19.31
N GLY A 214 -9.27 1.43 -19.19
CA GLY A 214 -10.54 2.17 -19.18
C GLY A 214 -10.81 2.99 -17.92
N TRP A 215 -10.10 2.73 -16.81
CA TRP A 215 -10.28 3.47 -15.55
C TRP A 215 -9.39 4.70 -15.44
N TRP A 216 -8.28 4.77 -16.18
CA TRP A 216 -7.26 5.81 -16.03
C TRP A 216 -7.40 6.98 -17.02
N SER A 217 -8.43 7.00 -17.87
CA SER A 217 -8.59 7.97 -18.97
C SER A 217 -9.96 8.66 -18.99
N ARG A 218 -10.44 9.13 -17.83
CA ARG A 218 -11.55 10.11 -17.79
C ARG A 218 -11.03 11.46 -17.34
N GLN A 219 -10.79 12.36 -18.29
CA GLN A 219 -10.72 13.80 -18.00
C GLN A 219 -12.13 14.32 -17.70
N PRO A 220 -12.31 15.25 -16.75
CA PRO A 220 -13.60 15.89 -16.52
C PRO A 220 -13.94 16.87 -17.65
N PRO A 221 -15.24 17.06 -17.98
CA PRO A 221 -15.65 18.06 -18.97
C PRO A 221 -15.41 19.48 -18.46
N PRO A 222 -15.16 20.46 -19.35
CA PRO A 222 -14.95 21.84 -18.95
C PRO A 222 -16.26 22.49 -18.48
N SER A 223 -16.17 23.30 -17.42
CA SER A 223 -17.16 24.29 -17.01
C SER A 223 -16.46 25.62 -16.80
#